data_AF-A0A2M7VXV2-F1
#
_entry.id   AF-A0A2M7VXV2-F1
#
_cell.length_a   1.000
_cell.length_b   1.000
_cell.length_c   1.000
_cell.angle_alpha   90.00
_cell.angle_beta   90.00
_cell.angle_gamma   90.00
#
_symmetry.space_group_name_H-M   'P 1'
#
loop_
_entity.id
_entity.type
_entity.pdbx_description
1 polymer ?
#
loop_
_entity_poly.entity_id
_entity_poly.type
_entity_poly.pdbx_seq_one_letter_code
_entity_poly.pdbx_strand_id
1 'polypeptide(L)'
;MQIIPQNPSPKNDGVCPDREYTYEIAATSTSYKMDFCLSESTAQLTAGEKCATPQGVLNRDCFLCGDTISYSGEPYPTVLIGGQCWLAKNLNVGTKINSGSSEPACHDVSSGSGHWSCQVDPATVEKYCYNDDASSECATYGGLYEWAEAMGFPYQCNNADFSSGSSNCGTANTYTVANEHQGICPSGWHIANYADTAILDNYLGGLEVAGGKIKEAGTTHWSSPNTGADNSSNFTGLPGGYRNCNGAYFSLQYNGIFLISTKPANTINSGI
;
A
#
# COMPACT_ATOMS: atom_id res chain seq x y z
N MET A 1 22.58 -21.48 -2.35
CA MET A 1 23.86 -21.16 -1.69
C MET A 1 23.59 -19.95 -0.82
N GLN A 2 23.47 -20.15 0.49
CA GLN A 2 23.07 -19.13 1.45
C GLN A 2 24.28 -18.23 1.72
N ILE A 3 24.24 -16.98 1.25
CA ILE A 3 25.31 -16.02 1.52
C ILE A 3 25.11 -15.54 2.95
N ILE A 4 25.73 -16.24 3.89
CA ILE A 4 25.82 -15.82 5.29
C ILE A 4 26.86 -14.68 5.33
N PRO A 5 26.53 -13.50 5.88
CA PRO A 5 27.51 -12.44 6.05
C PRO A 5 28.72 -12.93 6.87
N GLN A 6 29.94 -12.70 6.37
CA GLN A 6 31.14 -12.96 7.16
C GLN A 6 31.46 -11.75 8.04
N ASN A 7 31.59 -12.01 9.34
CA ASN A 7 31.81 -11.03 10.39
C ASN A 7 33.17 -10.29 10.22
N PRO A 8 33.27 -8.98 10.47
CA PRO A 8 34.53 -8.38 10.89
C PRO A 8 35.02 -9.06 12.17
N SER A 9 36.28 -9.52 12.19
CA SER A 9 36.84 -10.24 13.34
C SER A 9 36.72 -9.39 14.63
N PRO A 10 36.03 -9.86 15.69
CA PRO A 10 35.97 -9.15 16.96
C PRO A 10 37.36 -9.08 17.60
N LYS A 11 37.66 -7.94 18.23
CA LYS A 11 38.87 -7.75 19.02
C LYS A 11 38.67 -8.51 20.33
N ASN A 12 39.45 -9.58 20.56
CA ASN A 12 39.39 -10.39 21.78
C ASN A 12 40.00 -9.65 22.97
N ASP A 13 39.20 -9.37 24.00
CA ASP A 13 39.61 -8.94 25.35
C ASP A 13 39.17 -9.92 26.46
N GLY A 14 38.71 -11.13 26.09
CA GLY A 14 38.84 -12.32 26.94
C GLY A 14 37.70 -12.60 27.93
N VAL A 15 36.52 -11.99 27.79
CA VAL A 15 35.36 -12.25 28.70
C VAL A 15 34.18 -12.96 28.00
N CYS A 16 34.17 -13.05 26.67
CA CYS A 16 33.16 -13.86 25.96
C CYS A 16 33.65 -15.29 25.81
N PRO A 17 32.92 -16.32 26.29
CA PRO A 17 33.20 -17.69 25.87
C PRO A 17 33.02 -17.77 24.35
N ASP A 18 33.92 -18.52 23.70
CA ASP A 18 34.18 -18.52 22.26
C ASP A 18 32.93 -18.39 21.37
N ARG A 19 32.93 -17.34 20.52
CA ARG A 19 32.35 -17.30 19.15
C ARG A 19 30.94 -17.87 18.91
N GLU A 20 30.10 -18.00 19.91
CA GLU A 20 28.77 -18.59 19.75
C GLU A 20 27.69 -17.50 19.72
N TYR A 21 27.12 -17.29 18.53
CA TYR A 21 25.74 -16.82 18.42
C TYR A 21 24.87 -18.05 18.23
N THR A 22 23.90 -18.25 19.13
CA THR A 22 22.85 -19.23 18.90
C THR A 22 21.79 -18.57 18.03
N TYR A 23 21.48 -19.18 16.89
CA TYR A 23 20.28 -18.84 16.13
C TYR A 23 19.24 -19.93 16.31
N GLU A 24 18.06 -19.55 16.75
CA GLU A 24 16.89 -20.43 16.75
C GLU A 24 15.95 -19.96 15.66
N ILE A 25 15.61 -20.87 14.74
CA ILE A 25 14.54 -20.65 13.76
C ILE A 25 13.25 -20.81 14.54
N ALA A 26 12.46 -19.75 14.69
CA ALA A 26 11.12 -19.89 15.23
C ALA A 26 10.31 -20.77 14.27
N ALA A 27 9.38 -21.58 14.77
CA ALA A 27 8.66 -22.59 13.99
C ALA A 27 7.89 -22.04 12.76
N THR A 28 7.77 -20.72 12.64
CA THR A 28 7.33 -20.01 11.43
C THR A 28 8.55 -19.51 10.66
N SER A 29 8.64 -19.82 9.36
CA SER A 29 9.83 -19.71 8.51
C SER A 29 10.37 -18.29 8.24
N THR A 30 10.00 -17.29 9.05
CA THR A 30 10.30 -15.87 8.80
C THR A 30 10.96 -15.14 9.98
N SER A 31 11.19 -15.78 11.13
CA SER A 31 11.90 -15.13 12.24
C SER A 31 13.00 -16.01 12.84
N TYR A 32 14.06 -15.34 13.30
CA TYR A 32 15.20 -15.95 13.97
C TYR A 32 15.56 -15.12 15.21
N LYS A 33 15.91 -15.79 16.29
CA LYS A 33 16.49 -15.17 17.49
C LYS A 33 18.00 -15.13 17.32
N MET A 34 18.66 -13.99 17.54
CA MET A 34 20.12 -13.89 17.61
C MET A 34 20.53 -13.43 19.00
N ASP A 35 21.32 -14.24 19.70
CA ASP A 35 21.97 -13.86 20.95
C ASP A 35 23.45 -13.55 20.68
N PHE A 36 23.93 -12.36 21.06
CA PHE A 36 25.35 -11.97 20.93
C PHE A 36 25.94 -11.68 22.31
N CYS A 37 27.17 -12.13 22.56
CA CYS A 37 27.96 -11.72 23.71
C CYS A 37 28.91 -10.60 23.27
N LEU A 38 28.77 -9.40 23.84
CA LEU A 38 29.67 -8.26 23.62
C LEU A 38 30.50 -8.05 24.88
N SER A 39 31.83 -7.93 24.74
CA SER A 39 32.74 -7.77 25.86
C SER A 39 32.81 -6.35 26.43
N GLU A 40 32.40 -5.35 25.64
CA GLU A 40 32.13 -3.97 26.08
C GLU A 40 30.81 -3.47 25.44
N SER A 41 30.15 -2.49 26.07
CA SER A 41 28.95 -1.86 25.50
C SER A 41 29.34 -1.05 24.25
N THR A 42 29.09 -1.59 23.06
CA THR A 42 29.37 -0.89 21.80
C THR A 42 28.24 0.05 21.38
N ALA A 43 27.01 -0.19 21.87
CA ALA A 43 25.86 0.71 21.81
C ALA A 43 24.73 0.19 22.73
N GLN A 44 23.81 1.08 23.15
CA GLN A 44 22.54 0.69 23.78
C GLN A 44 21.51 0.46 22.68
N LEU A 45 21.17 -0.80 22.38
CA LEU A 45 20.00 -1.10 21.57
C LEU A 45 18.75 -0.92 22.43
N THR A 46 17.79 -0.14 21.95
CA THR A 46 16.50 -0.05 22.65
C THR A 46 15.76 -1.38 22.53
N ALA A 47 15.02 -1.78 23.56
CA ALA A 47 14.16 -2.96 23.47
C ALA A 47 13.13 -2.80 22.33
N GLY A 48 12.79 -3.90 21.65
CA GLY A 48 11.85 -3.92 20.53
C GLY A 48 12.45 -4.48 19.23
N GLU A 49 11.65 -4.57 18.17
CA GLU A 49 12.08 -5.06 16.86
C GLU A 49 13.24 -4.23 16.28
N LYS A 50 14.10 -4.88 15.50
CA LYS A 50 15.32 -4.28 14.93
C LYS A 50 15.58 -4.78 13.52
N CYS A 51 16.18 -3.92 12.71
CA CYS A 51 16.58 -4.26 11.35
C CYS A 51 17.88 -5.03 11.32
N ALA A 52 17.81 -6.32 11.01
CA ALA A 52 18.99 -7.10 10.66
C ALA A 52 19.31 -6.90 9.17
N THR A 53 20.53 -6.45 8.90
CA THR A 53 21.10 -6.30 7.55
C THR A 53 22.31 -7.24 7.40
N PRO A 54 22.78 -7.51 6.17
CA PRO A 54 24.06 -8.21 5.98
C PRO A 54 25.25 -7.52 6.66
N GLN A 55 25.15 -6.23 7.00
CA GLN A 55 26.21 -5.45 7.66
C GLN A 55 26.03 -5.35 9.18
N GLY A 56 25.00 -5.96 9.77
CA GLY A 56 24.71 -5.93 11.21
C GLY A 56 23.28 -5.53 11.55
N VAL A 57 23.01 -5.37 12.84
CA VAL A 57 21.70 -4.97 13.36
C VAL A 57 21.64 -3.46 13.53
N LEU A 58 20.71 -2.79 12.85
CA LEU A 58 20.45 -1.36 13.02
C LEU A 58 19.54 -1.14 14.25
N ASN A 59 19.83 -0.11 15.03
CA ASN A 59 19.00 0.31 16.16
C ASN A 59 17.71 1.05 15.72
N ARG A 60 16.97 0.47 14.78
CA ARG A 60 15.72 0.98 14.19
C ARG A 60 14.94 -0.18 13.56
N ASP A 61 13.69 0.07 13.19
CA ASP A 61 12.87 -0.90 12.47
C ASP A 61 13.38 -1.18 11.05
N CYS A 62 13.02 -2.34 10.49
CA CYS A 62 13.39 -2.77 9.13
C CYS A 62 12.86 -1.87 8.02
N PHE A 63 11.92 -1.00 8.34
CA PHE A 63 11.24 -0.14 7.41
C PHE A 63 11.03 1.20 8.08
N LEU A 64 11.47 2.27 7.42
CA LEU A 64 11.09 3.63 7.77
C LEU A 64 10.22 4.20 6.66
N CYS A 65 9.20 4.96 7.04
CA CYS A 65 8.42 5.67 6.05
C CYS A 65 9.30 6.67 5.29
N GLY A 66 9.22 6.66 3.97
CA GLY A 66 10.20 7.26 3.06
C GLY A 66 10.99 6.22 2.26
N ASP A 67 11.14 4.99 2.80
CA ASP A 67 11.73 3.88 2.07
C ASP A 67 10.77 3.37 0.98
N THR A 68 11.33 2.84 -0.11
CA THR A 68 10.55 2.16 -1.14
C THR A 68 10.32 0.71 -0.75
N ILE A 69 9.08 0.23 -0.81
CA ILE A 69 8.76 -1.19 -0.63
C ILE A 69 8.62 -1.89 -1.98
N SER A 70 8.86 -3.20 -2.02
CA SER A 70 8.54 -4.01 -3.20
C SER A 70 7.25 -4.78 -2.95
N TYR A 71 6.30 -4.68 -3.87
CA TYR A 71 5.03 -5.39 -3.80
C TYR A 71 4.58 -5.83 -5.19
N SER A 72 4.22 -7.11 -5.34
CA SER A 72 3.81 -7.70 -6.63
C SER A 72 4.79 -7.45 -7.79
N GLY A 73 6.10 -7.45 -7.50
CA GLY A 73 7.15 -7.23 -8.50
C GLY A 73 7.40 -5.76 -8.87
N GLU A 74 6.72 -4.81 -8.22
CA GLU A 74 6.92 -3.38 -8.45
C GLU A 74 7.41 -2.63 -7.21
N PRO A 75 8.25 -1.59 -7.39
CA PRO A 75 8.64 -0.68 -6.31
C PRO A 75 7.54 0.35 -6.04
N TYR A 76 7.18 0.53 -4.77
CA TYR A 76 6.26 1.56 -4.29
C TYR A 76 6.97 2.51 -3.33
N PRO A 77 7.25 3.76 -3.74
CA PRO A 77 7.78 4.76 -2.82
C PRO A 77 6.75 5.03 -1.70
N THR A 78 7.23 5.38 -0.52
CA THR A 78 6.37 5.71 0.62
C THR A 78 6.63 7.12 1.13
N VAL A 79 5.62 7.74 1.73
CA VAL A 79 5.70 9.11 2.24
C VAL A 79 5.00 9.23 3.59
N LEU A 80 5.63 9.97 4.51
CA LEU A 80 5.08 10.21 5.84
C LEU A 80 4.24 11.49 5.81
N ILE A 81 2.94 11.37 6.06
CA ILE A 81 2.00 12.50 6.10
C ILE A 81 1.09 12.32 7.32
N GLY A 82 1.02 13.33 8.18
CA GLY A 82 0.16 13.28 9.37
C GLY A 82 0.52 12.19 10.38
N GLY A 83 1.75 11.68 10.36
CA GLY A 83 2.14 10.54 11.21
C GLY A 83 1.63 9.19 10.70
N GLN A 84 1.16 9.12 9.47
CA GLN A 84 0.83 7.87 8.77
C GLN A 84 1.75 7.69 7.57
N CYS A 85 2.08 6.44 7.27
CA CYS A 85 2.89 6.12 6.11
C CYS A 85 1.99 5.75 4.93
N TRP A 86 2.21 6.40 3.79
CA TRP A 86 1.36 6.29 2.60
C TRP A 86 2.15 5.75 1.42
N LEU A 87 1.55 4.92 0.58
CA LEU A 87 2.10 4.66 -0.75
C LEU A 87 1.99 5.92 -1.60
N ALA A 88 3.11 6.40 -2.13
CA ALA A 88 3.20 7.62 -2.96
C ALA A 88 2.98 7.35 -4.46
N LYS A 89 2.40 6.18 -4.79
CA LYS A 89 1.92 5.86 -6.14
C LYS A 89 0.72 4.91 -6.04
N ASN A 90 -0.15 4.94 -7.04
CA ASN A 90 -1.26 4.01 -7.14
C ASN A 90 -0.78 2.56 -7.26
N LEU A 91 -1.55 1.64 -6.65
CA LEU A 91 -1.35 0.21 -6.83
C LEU A 91 -1.50 -0.16 -8.31
N ASN A 92 -0.60 -1.04 -8.78
CA ASN A 92 -0.59 -1.58 -10.13
C ASN A 92 -0.42 -3.10 -10.10
N VAL A 93 -1.11 -3.76 -9.18
CA VAL A 93 -1.01 -5.20 -8.92
C VAL A 93 -2.11 -5.99 -9.60
N GLY A 94 -1.87 -7.27 -9.85
CA GLY A 94 -2.86 -8.17 -10.44
C GLY A 94 -2.84 -8.21 -11.97
N THR A 95 -3.76 -9.01 -12.51
CA THR A 95 -3.91 -9.30 -13.93
C THR A 95 -4.74 -8.21 -14.59
N LYS A 96 -4.22 -7.64 -15.68
CA LYS A 96 -4.99 -6.68 -16.47
C LYS A 96 -6.10 -7.40 -17.21
N ILE A 97 -7.32 -6.90 -17.05
CA ILE A 97 -8.50 -7.27 -17.85
C ILE A 97 -8.98 -6.08 -18.67
N ASN A 98 -9.82 -6.34 -19.68
CA ASN A 98 -10.47 -5.27 -20.43
C ASN A 98 -11.75 -4.82 -19.71
N SER A 99 -12.06 -3.54 -19.78
CA SER A 99 -13.39 -3.05 -19.45
C SER A 99 -14.42 -3.60 -20.43
N GLY A 100 -15.64 -3.77 -19.93
CA GLY A 100 -16.79 -4.18 -20.70
C GLY A 100 -18.07 -3.88 -19.97
N SER A 101 -19.17 -4.21 -20.64
CA SER A 101 -20.53 -4.00 -20.16
C SER A 101 -21.48 -5.09 -20.69
N SER A 102 -20.99 -6.32 -20.78
CA SER A 102 -21.73 -7.43 -21.37
C SER A 102 -21.35 -8.78 -20.77
N GLU A 103 -22.36 -9.62 -20.56
CA GLU A 103 -22.22 -11.03 -20.21
C GLU A 103 -21.52 -11.83 -21.32
N PRO A 104 -20.80 -12.93 -20.99
CA PRO A 104 -20.56 -13.47 -19.65
C PRO A 104 -19.27 -12.97 -18.98
N ALA A 105 -18.47 -12.16 -19.69
CA ALA A 105 -17.17 -11.70 -19.18
C ALA A 105 -17.30 -10.64 -18.08
N CYS A 106 -18.39 -9.87 -18.10
CA CYS A 106 -18.75 -8.92 -17.07
C CYS A 106 -20.18 -9.21 -16.60
N HIS A 107 -20.44 -8.92 -15.33
CA HIS A 107 -21.74 -9.13 -14.69
C HIS A 107 -22.39 -7.82 -14.26
N ASP A 108 -23.69 -7.66 -14.54
CA ASP A 108 -24.47 -6.53 -14.03
C ASP A 108 -24.84 -6.77 -12.56
N VAL A 109 -24.17 -6.05 -11.64
CA VAL A 109 -24.38 -6.14 -10.19
C VAL A 109 -25.60 -5.37 -9.69
N SER A 110 -26.30 -4.68 -10.59
CA SER A 110 -27.40 -3.78 -10.29
C SER A 110 -28.74 -4.21 -10.88
N SER A 111 -28.89 -5.49 -11.23
CA SER A 111 -30.16 -6.05 -11.72
C SER A 111 -30.71 -5.32 -12.96
N GLY A 112 -29.86 -4.93 -13.91
CA GLY A 112 -30.26 -4.33 -15.18
C GLY A 112 -30.12 -2.80 -15.25
N SER A 113 -29.57 -2.15 -14.22
CA SER A 113 -29.33 -0.69 -14.24
C SER A 113 -27.98 -0.30 -14.87
N GLY A 114 -27.19 -1.27 -15.33
CA GLY A 114 -25.96 -1.04 -16.09
C GLY A 114 -24.72 -0.80 -15.23
N HIS A 115 -24.69 -1.30 -13.99
CA HIS A 115 -23.49 -1.36 -13.16
C HIS A 115 -22.75 -2.68 -13.45
N TRP A 116 -21.74 -2.61 -14.31
CA TRP A 116 -20.99 -3.75 -14.81
C TRP A 116 -19.65 -3.93 -14.10
N SER A 117 -19.47 -5.12 -13.54
CA SER A 117 -18.20 -5.59 -12.99
C SER A 117 -17.60 -6.66 -13.89
N CYS A 118 -16.37 -6.47 -14.33
CA CYS A 118 -15.58 -7.49 -15.03
C CYS A 118 -14.46 -8.08 -14.14
N GLN A 119 -14.24 -7.51 -12.95
CA GLN A 119 -13.33 -8.04 -11.92
C GLN A 119 -14.08 -9.08 -11.09
N VAL A 120 -14.22 -10.28 -11.66
CA VAL A 120 -15.16 -11.31 -11.21
C VAL A 120 -14.47 -12.56 -10.65
N ASP A 121 -13.15 -12.70 -10.81
CA ASP A 121 -12.38 -13.83 -10.29
C ASP A 121 -11.81 -13.53 -8.88
N PRO A 122 -12.38 -14.07 -7.80
CA PRO A 122 -11.87 -13.80 -6.45
C PRO A 122 -10.52 -14.46 -6.16
N ALA A 123 -10.02 -15.36 -7.02
CA ALA A 123 -8.75 -16.04 -6.81
C ALA A 123 -7.55 -15.24 -7.32
N THR A 124 -7.79 -14.27 -8.21
CA THR A 124 -6.73 -13.44 -8.77
C THR A 124 -7.10 -11.97 -8.62
N VAL A 125 -6.12 -11.15 -8.21
CA VAL A 125 -6.38 -9.71 -8.25
C VAL A 125 -6.46 -9.29 -9.71
N GLU A 126 -7.55 -8.64 -10.09
CA GLU A 126 -7.80 -8.15 -11.43
C GLU A 126 -7.72 -6.63 -11.43
N LYS A 127 -7.34 -6.02 -12.56
CA LYS A 127 -7.29 -4.56 -12.70
C LYS A 127 -7.73 -4.11 -14.09
N TYR A 128 -8.32 -2.94 -14.16
CA TYR A 128 -8.40 -2.21 -15.42
C TYR A 128 -7.20 -1.28 -15.57
N CYS A 129 -6.87 -0.98 -16.82
CA CYS A 129 -6.05 0.17 -17.17
C CYS A 129 -6.94 1.16 -17.90
N TYR A 130 -6.68 2.46 -17.75
CA TYR A 130 -7.43 3.45 -18.51
C TYR A 130 -7.36 3.11 -20.02
N ASN A 131 -8.49 3.22 -20.73
CA ASN A 131 -8.60 2.82 -22.15
C ASN A 131 -8.11 1.39 -22.48
N ASP A 132 -8.09 0.48 -21.52
CA ASP A 132 -7.57 -0.87 -21.68
C ASP A 132 -6.08 -0.94 -22.08
N ASP A 133 -5.29 0.12 -21.84
CA ASP A 133 -3.87 0.14 -22.19
C ASP A 133 -2.97 -0.10 -20.97
N ALA A 134 -2.44 -1.31 -20.88
CA ALA A 134 -1.51 -1.68 -19.81
C ALA A 134 -0.13 -1.03 -19.95
N SER A 135 0.29 -0.75 -21.18
CA SER A 135 1.67 -0.38 -21.50
C SER A 135 1.97 1.09 -21.24
N SER A 136 0.98 1.97 -21.45
CA SER A 136 1.09 3.40 -21.14
C SER A 136 0.36 3.77 -19.86
N GLU A 137 -0.92 3.41 -19.76
CA GLU A 137 -1.80 3.98 -18.74
C GLU A 137 -1.57 3.34 -17.37
N CYS A 138 -1.60 2.01 -17.26
CA CYS A 138 -1.26 1.37 -15.98
C CYS A 138 0.20 1.61 -15.57
N ALA A 139 1.13 1.65 -16.53
CA ALA A 139 2.54 1.92 -16.25
C ALA A 139 2.77 3.31 -15.64
N THR A 140 1.94 4.29 -16.01
CA THR A 140 2.04 5.68 -15.53
C THR A 140 1.13 5.94 -14.32
N TYR A 141 -0.12 5.53 -14.39
CA TYR A 141 -1.19 5.93 -13.46
C TYR A 141 -1.62 4.85 -12.47
N GLY A 142 -1.13 3.62 -12.64
CA GLY A 142 -1.53 2.46 -11.86
C GLY A 142 -2.82 1.79 -12.36
N GLY A 143 -3.22 0.73 -11.67
CA GLY A 143 -4.44 0.00 -11.94
C GLY A 143 -5.67 0.71 -11.40
N LEU A 144 -6.79 0.56 -12.11
CA LEU A 144 -8.10 0.95 -11.64
C LEU A 144 -8.82 -0.30 -11.11
N TYR A 145 -9.33 -0.20 -9.90
CA TYR A 145 -10.02 -1.28 -9.21
C TYR A 145 -11.40 -0.82 -8.78
N GLU A 146 -12.37 -1.71 -8.92
CA GLU A 146 -13.66 -1.57 -8.31
C GLU A 146 -13.55 -1.73 -6.79
N TRP A 147 -14.54 -1.21 -6.07
CA TRP A 147 -14.50 -1.19 -4.62
C TRP A 147 -14.41 -2.60 -4.04
N ALA A 148 -15.22 -3.55 -4.52
CA ALA A 148 -15.20 -4.92 -4.05
C ALA A 148 -13.83 -5.57 -4.28
N GLU A 149 -13.26 -5.39 -5.48
CA GLU A 149 -11.94 -5.91 -5.83
C GLU A 149 -10.85 -5.34 -4.91
N ALA A 150 -10.83 -4.02 -4.72
CA ALA A 150 -9.86 -3.39 -3.83
C ALA A 150 -9.97 -3.96 -2.40
N MET A 151 -11.19 -4.15 -1.90
CA MET A 151 -11.45 -4.74 -0.59
C MET A 151 -11.20 -6.26 -0.52
N GLY A 152 -10.89 -6.93 -1.63
CA GLY A 152 -10.77 -8.39 -1.64
C GLY A 152 -12.10 -9.10 -1.37
N PHE A 153 -13.21 -8.49 -1.80
CA PHE A 153 -14.57 -9.00 -1.71
C PHE A 153 -15.07 -9.44 -3.08
N PRO A 154 -16.08 -10.33 -3.16
CA PRO A 154 -16.63 -10.76 -4.44
C PRO A 154 -17.35 -9.61 -5.13
N TYR A 155 -17.36 -9.63 -6.48
CA TYR A 155 -17.84 -8.53 -7.32
C TYR A 155 -19.28 -8.05 -7.00
N GLN A 156 -20.15 -8.93 -6.50
CA GLN A 156 -21.52 -8.57 -6.08
C GLN A 156 -21.53 -7.50 -4.97
N CYS A 157 -20.46 -7.39 -4.20
CA CYS A 157 -20.31 -6.38 -3.16
C CYS A 157 -20.21 -4.95 -3.71
N ASN A 158 -19.94 -4.75 -5.01
CA ASN A 158 -19.91 -3.42 -5.63
C ASN A 158 -21.26 -2.67 -5.55
N ASN A 159 -22.36 -3.38 -5.33
CA ASN A 159 -23.69 -2.80 -5.19
C ASN A 159 -24.36 -3.18 -3.85
N ALA A 160 -23.58 -3.63 -2.88
CA ALA A 160 -24.09 -4.04 -1.57
C ALA A 160 -24.08 -2.88 -0.56
N ASP A 161 -25.04 -2.88 0.35
CA ASP A 161 -25.06 -1.93 1.48
C ASP A 161 -24.12 -2.41 2.59
N PHE A 162 -23.15 -1.57 2.94
CA PHE A 162 -22.19 -1.76 4.05
C PHE A 162 -22.38 -0.72 5.16
N SER A 163 -23.54 -0.05 5.25
CA SER A 163 -23.84 0.96 6.29
C SER A 163 -23.70 0.45 7.73
N SER A 164 -23.82 -0.87 7.94
CA SER A 164 -23.60 -1.54 9.23
C SER A 164 -22.17 -2.05 9.44
N GLY A 165 -21.25 -1.78 8.52
CA GLY A 165 -19.88 -2.30 8.50
C GLY A 165 -19.74 -3.72 7.94
N SER A 166 -20.85 -4.40 7.63
CA SER A 166 -20.83 -5.73 7.01
C SER A 166 -22.01 -5.95 6.05
N SER A 167 -21.85 -6.88 5.12
CA SER A 167 -22.88 -7.28 4.15
C SER A 167 -22.68 -8.72 3.72
N ASN A 168 -23.74 -9.40 3.31
CA ASN A 168 -23.60 -10.70 2.64
C ASN A 168 -23.36 -10.57 1.12
N CYS A 169 -23.51 -9.36 0.58
CA CYS A 169 -23.40 -9.07 -0.86
C CYS A 169 -24.28 -9.96 -1.75
N GLY A 170 -25.43 -10.43 -1.24
CA GLY A 170 -26.28 -11.39 -1.94
C GLY A 170 -25.69 -12.79 -2.07
N THR A 171 -24.63 -13.11 -1.33
CA THR A 171 -23.98 -14.43 -1.28
C THR A 171 -24.31 -15.18 0.03
N ALA A 172 -23.76 -16.39 0.18
CA ALA A 172 -23.89 -17.19 1.40
C ALA A 172 -22.98 -16.74 2.55
N ASN A 173 -21.96 -15.91 2.28
CA ASN A 173 -20.97 -15.49 3.27
C ASN A 173 -21.23 -14.05 3.70
N THR A 174 -20.82 -13.70 4.92
CA THR A 174 -20.79 -12.31 5.41
C THR A 174 -19.38 -11.74 5.25
N TYR A 175 -19.29 -10.56 4.65
CA TYR A 175 -18.08 -9.78 4.47
C TYR A 175 -18.13 -8.57 5.40
N THR A 176 -17.04 -8.32 6.11
CA THR A 176 -16.94 -7.24 7.10
C THR A 176 -15.79 -6.32 6.72
N VAL A 177 -16.06 -5.02 6.68
CA VAL A 177 -15.03 -3.99 6.54
C VAL A 177 -14.35 -3.82 7.89
N ALA A 178 -13.07 -4.13 7.94
CA ALA A 178 -12.25 -3.89 9.13
C ALA A 178 -11.88 -2.39 9.18
N ASN A 179 -11.55 -1.87 10.36
CA ASN A 179 -11.06 -0.50 10.47
C ASN A 179 -9.79 -0.30 9.62
N GLU A 180 -8.81 -1.19 9.78
CA GLU A 180 -7.60 -1.26 8.94
C GLU A 180 -7.75 -2.43 7.97
N HIS A 181 -8.60 -2.27 6.96
CA HIS A 181 -8.89 -3.34 6.00
C HIS A 181 -7.79 -3.49 4.95
N GLN A 182 -7.04 -4.60 4.99
CA GLN A 182 -5.92 -4.83 4.08
C GLN A 182 -6.34 -4.77 2.60
N GLY A 183 -7.36 -5.54 2.21
CA GLY A 183 -7.74 -5.69 0.82
C GLY A 183 -6.56 -6.13 -0.05
N ILE A 184 -6.41 -5.50 -1.23
CA ILE A 184 -5.30 -5.71 -2.16
C ILE A 184 -3.99 -5.00 -1.76
N CYS A 185 -3.91 -4.41 -0.57
CA CYS A 185 -2.70 -3.74 -0.11
C CYS A 185 -1.62 -4.77 0.29
N PRO A 186 -0.34 -4.36 0.31
CA PRO A 186 0.72 -5.19 0.89
C PRO A 186 0.43 -5.58 2.35
N SER A 187 1.02 -6.67 2.83
CA SER A 187 0.85 -7.10 4.22
C SER A 187 1.32 -6.00 5.20
N GLY A 188 0.49 -5.72 6.19
CA GLY A 188 0.70 -4.63 7.16
C GLY A 188 0.33 -3.24 6.64
N TRP A 189 -0.26 -3.14 5.45
CA TRP A 189 -0.87 -1.93 4.92
C TRP A 189 -2.38 -2.14 4.75
N HIS A 190 -3.16 -1.07 4.74
CA HIS A 190 -4.61 -1.13 4.57
C HIS A 190 -5.13 -0.05 3.62
N ILE A 191 -6.32 -0.26 3.07
CA ILE A 191 -7.02 0.75 2.29
C ILE A 191 -7.46 1.85 3.24
N ALA A 192 -7.01 3.08 2.95
CA ALA A 192 -7.29 4.25 3.75
C ALA A 192 -8.80 4.41 3.95
N ASN A 193 -9.20 4.54 5.21
CA ASN A 193 -10.55 4.83 5.61
C ASN A 193 -10.74 6.34 5.82
N TYR A 194 -11.91 6.73 6.31
CA TYR A 194 -12.22 8.13 6.61
C TYR A 194 -11.31 8.75 7.68
N ALA A 195 -10.90 7.99 8.71
CA ALA A 195 -9.99 8.49 9.74
C ALA A 195 -8.58 8.74 9.20
N ASP A 196 -8.08 7.87 8.32
CA ASP A 196 -6.77 8.05 7.67
C ASP A 196 -6.75 9.30 6.79
N THR A 197 -7.76 9.44 5.94
CA THR A 197 -7.90 10.61 5.04
C THR A 197 -8.10 11.90 5.84
N ALA A 198 -8.87 11.88 6.93
CA ALA A 198 -9.00 13.03 7.82
C ALA A 198 -7.67 13.45 8.46
N ILE A 199 -6.79 12.53 8.81
CA ILE A 199 -5.44 12.85 9.32
C ILE A 199 -4.61 13.54 8.24
N LEU A 200 -4.62 12.99 7.02
CA LEU A 200 -3.94 13.57 5.86
C LEU A 200 -4.43 14.99 5.57
N ASP A 201 -5.75 15.17 5.48
CA ASP A 201 -6.36 16.46 5.15
C ASP A 201 -6.02 17.51 6.21
N ASN A 202 -6.19 17.18 7.49
CA ASN A 202 -5.85 18.08 8.58
C ASN A 202 -4.36 18.46 8.58
N TYR A 203 -3.48 17.49 8.33
CA TYR A 203 -2.04 17.75 8.26
C TYR A 203 -1.67 18.69 7.10
N LEU A 204 -2.37 18.59 5.97
CA LEU A 204 -2.09 19.37 4.76
C LEU A 204 -2.86 20.71 4.70
N GLY A 205 -3.57 21.08 5.76
CA GLY A 205 -4.25 22.38 5.87
C GLY A 205 -5.74 22.36 5.51
N GLY A 206 -6.38 21.18 5.49
CA GLY A 206 -7.79 20.96 5.26
C GLY A 206 -8.15 20.55 3.83
N LEU A 207 -9.37 20.03 3.63
CA LEU A 207 -9.87 19.46 2.38
C LEU A 207 -9.69 20.36 1.13
N GLU A 208 -9.86 21.68 1.29
CA GLU A 208 -9.75 22.64 0.18
C GLU A 208 -8.30 22.85 -0.29
N VAL A 209 -7.32 22.52 0.56
CA VAL A 209 -5.88 22.74 0.31
C VAL A 209 -5.17 21.42 0.04
N ALA A 210 -5.52 20.36 0.77
CA ALA A 210 -4.87 19.06 0.73
C ALA A 210 -4.80 18.49 -0.69
N GLY A 211 -5.88 18.64 -1.47
CA GLY A 211 -5.93 18.20 -2.86
C GLY A 211 -4.85 18.82 -3.75
N GLY A 212 -4.47 20.09 -3.55
CA GLY A 212 -3.35 20.70 -4.27
C GLY A 212 -2.00 20.19 -3.77
N LYS A 213 -1.85 20.02 -2.46
CA LYS A 213 -0.61 19.59 -1.81
C LYS A 213 -0.19 18.17 -2.20
N ILE A 214 -1.16 17.29 -2.46
CA ILE A 214 -0.89 15.89 -2.86
C ILE A 214 -0.68 15.70 -4.35
N LYS A 215 -1.12 16.61 -5.21
CA LYS A 215 -0.98 16.46 -6.66
C LYS A 215 0.47 16.63 -7.10
N GLU A 216 0.84 15.93 -8.18
CA GLU A 216 2.00 16.31 -8.98
C GLU A 216 1.92 17.80 -9.35
N ALA A 217 3.02 18.52 -9.13
CA ALA A 217 3.13 19.93 -9.47
C ALA A 217 3.29 20.12 -10.99
N GLY A 218 2.81 21.26 -11.50
CA GLY A 218 2.86 21.56 -12.93
C GLY A 218 1.79 20.84 -13.74
N THR A 219 2.03 20.67 -15.04
CA THR A 219 1.01 20.18 -15.99
C THR A 219 1.58 19.08 -16.91
N THR A 220 2.53 18.30 -16.40
CA THR A 220 3.09 17.17 -17.16
C THR A 220 2.01 16.14 -17.42
N HIS A 221 1.32 15.70 -16.37
CA HIS A 221 0.17 14.78 -16.49
C HIS A 221 -1.16 15.47 -16.23
N TRP A 222 -1.20 16.48 -15.38
CA TRP A 222 -2.40 17.26 -15.11
C TRP A 222 -2.68 18.27 -16.21
N SER A 223 -3.94 18.38 -16.62
CA SER A 223 -4.38 19.46 -17.50
C SER A 223 -4.25 20.83 -16.82
N SER A 224 -3.83 21.83 -17.60
CA SER A 224 -3.79 23.23 -17.16
C SER A 224 -5.19 23.70 -16.73
N PRO A 225 -5.32 24.51 -15.65
CA PRO A 225 -4.23 25.20 -14.94
C PRO A 225 -3.58 24.44 -13.78
N ASN A 226 -4.07 23.26 -13.40
CA ASN A 226 -3.68 22.53 -12.17
C ASN A 226 -3.48 23.45 -10.93
N THR A 227 -4.42 24.38 -10.75
CA THR A 227 -4.31 25.45 -9.74
C THR A 227 -4.12 24.89 -8.34
N GLY A 228 -3.15 25.44 -7.60
CA GLY A 228 -2.86 25.07 -6.21
C GLY A 228 -2.02 23.81 -6.06
N ALA A 229 -1.69 23.12 -7.15
CA ALA A 229 -0.82 21.95 -7.11
C ALA A 229 0.65 22.35 -6.96
N ASP A 230 1.26 21.97 -5.85
CA ASP A 230 2.68 22.23 -5.57
C ASP A 230 3.46 20.99 -5.10
N ASN A 231 2.78 19.84 -4.96
CA ASN A 231 3.35 18.59 -4.49
C ASN A 231 4.13 18.71 -3.17
N SER A 232 3.80 19.67 -2.29
CA SER A 232 4.60 19.90 -1.09
C SER A 232 4.49 18.75 -0.07
N SER A 233 3.57 17.80 -0.27
CA SER A 233 3.48 16.58 0.54
C SER A 233 4.44 15.47 0.09
N ASN A 234 5.04 15.59 -1.11
CA ASN A 234 5.78 14.53 -1.81
C ASN A 234 4.94 13.30 -2.21
N PHE A 235 3.61 13.36 -2.07
CA PHE A 235 2.73 12.26 -2.48
C PHE A 235 2.71 12.05 -4.01
N THR A 236 2.86 13.13 -4.79
CA THR A 236 2.97 13.11 -6.26
C THR A 236 1.79 12.40 -6.95
N GLY A 237 0.57 12.71 -6.55
CA GLY A 237 -0.64 12.14 -7.09
C GLY A 237 -0.84 12.47 -8.57
N LEU A 238 -1.07 11.45 -9.39
CA LEU A 238 -1.26 11.55 -10.84
C LEU A 238 -2.74 11.43 -11.24
N PRO A 239 -3.16 12.07 -12.35
CA PRO A 239 -4.55 12.11 -12.78
C PRO A 239 -4.92 10.92 -13.70
N GLY A 240 -4.96 9.72 -13.11
CA GLY A 240 -5.25 8.48 -13.84
C GLY A 240 -6.66 8.30 -14.37
N GLY A 241 -7.55 9.26 -14.13
CA GLY A 241 -8.97 9.14 -14.44
C GLY A 241 -9.66 8.05 -13.62
N TYR A 242 -10.80 7.58 -14.12
CA TYR A 242 -11.54 6.48 -13.51
C TYR A 242 -12.36 5.72 -14.55
N ARG A 243 -12.75 4.49 -14.18
CA ARG A 243 -13.75 3.69 -14.88
C ARG A 243 -15.09 3.87 -14.16
N ASN A 244 -16.13 4.19 -14.91
CA ASN A 244 -17.48 4.30 -14.38
C ASN A 244 -18.18 2.93 -14.38
N CYS A 245 -19.28 2.81 -13.64
CA CYS A 245 -20.04 1.57 -13.49
C CYS A 245 -20.56 1.02 -14.83
N ASN A 246 -20.75 1.85 -15.86
CA ASN A 246 -21.17 1.42 -17.20
C ASN A 246 -20.01 0.91 -18.08
N GLY A 247 -18.79 0.82 -17.56
CA GLY A 247 -17.60 0.38 -18.29
C GLY A 247 -16.87 1.47 -19.07
N ALA A 248 -17.37 2.70 -19.12
CA ALA A 248 -16.69 3.80 -19.79
C ALA A 248 -15.63 4.46 -18.90
N TYR A 249 -14.56 4.95 -19.53
CA TYR A 249 -13.46 5.66 -18.87
C TYR A 249 -13.66 7.18 -18.95
N PHE A 250 -13.30 7.89 -17.88
CA PHE A 250 -13.49 9.34 -17.78
C PHE A 250 -12.35 10.04 -17.04
N SER A 251 -12.22 11.34 -17.33
CA SER A 251 -11.44 12.30 -16.53
C SER A 251 -9.93 12.04 -16.39
N LEU A 252 -9.31 11.30 -17.32
CA LEU A 252 -7.85 11.27 -17.44
C LEU A 252 -7.32 12.70 -17.52
N GLN A 253 -6.22 13.00 -16.84
CA GLN A 253 -5.61 14.34 -16.73
C GLN A 253 -6.39 15.37 -15.88
N TYR A 254 -7.61 15.04 -15.42
CA TYR A 254 -8.45 15.95 -14.61
C TYR A 254 -8.72 15.43 -13.21
N ASN A 255 -8.81 14.12 -13.04
CA ASN A 255 -9.06 13.45 -11.76
C ASN A 255 -8.09 12.27 -11.60
N GLY A 256 -7.73 11.96 -10.36
CA GLY A 256 -7.07 10.71 -10.00
C GLY A 256 -7.89 10.05 -8.90
N ILE A 257 -8.25 8.78 -9.09
CA ILE A 257 -8.72 7.94 -7.98
C ILE A 257 -7.49 7.25 -7.40
N PHE A 258 -7.33 7.40 -6.09
CA PHE A 258 -6.23 6.80 -5.37
C PHE A 258 -6.80 5.75 -4.41
N LEU A 259 -6.43 4.48 -4.62
CA LEU A 259 -6.50 3.49 -3.55
C LEU A 259 -5.37 3.80 -2.58
N ILE A 260 -5.63 4.72 -1.65
CA ILE A 260 -4.58 5.17 -0.78
C ILE A 260 -4.30 4.08 0.24
N SER A 261 -3.10 3.51 0.21
CA SER A 261 -2.73 2.45 1.14
C SER A 261 -1.88 3.03 2.27
N THR A 262 -2.31 2.80 3.50
CA THR A 262 -1.66 3.32 4.71
C THR A 262 -1.08 2.22 5.56
N LYS A 263 0.01 2.54 6.24
CA LYS A 263 0.51 1.78 7.38
C LYS A 263 0.63 2.72 8.57
N PRO A 264 0.25 2.32 9.79
CA PRO A 264 0.55 3.10 10.99
C PRO A 264 2.04 3.44 10.99
N ALA A 265 2.40 4.72 11.14
CA ALA A 265 3.82 5.02 11.24
C ALA A 265 4.34 4.39 12.53
N ASN A 266 5.43 3.64 12.43
CA ASN A 266 6.17 3.23 13.60
C ASN A 266 6.56 4.52 14.34
N THR A 267 6.00 4.74 15.53
CA THR A 267 6.38 5.85 16.38
C THR A 267 7.85 5.65 16.73
N ILE A 268 8.74 6.32 16.01
CA ILE A 268 10.08 6.58 16.50
C ILE A 268 9.88 7.33 17.81
N ASN A 269 10.08 6.63 18.92
CA ASN A 269 10.32 7.24 20.22
C ASN A 269 11.60 8.07 20.07
N SER A 270 11.48 9.28 19.52
CA SER A 270 12.40 10.35 19.81
C SER A 270 12.08 10.81 21.23
N GLY A 271 12.68 10.11 22.19
CA GLY A 271 12.99 10.70 23.47
C GLY A 271 13.71 12.02 23.22
N ILE A 272 13.30 13.02 23.99
CA ILE A 272 13.90 14.35 24.09
C ILE A 272 15.40 14.23 24.33
#